data_AF-A0A1E4HZT0-F1
#
_entry.id   AF-A0A1E4HZT0-F1
#
_cell.length_a   1.000
_cell.length_b   1.000
_cell.length_c   1.000
_cell.angle_alpha   90.00
_cell.angle_beta   90.00
_cell.angle_gamma   90.00
#
_symmetry.space_group_name_H-M   'P 1'
#
loop_
_entity.id
_entity.type
_entity.pdbx_description
1 polymer ?
#
loop_
_entity_poly.entity_id
_entity_poly.type
_entity_poly.pdbx_seq_one_letter_code
_entity_poly.pdbx_strand_id
1 'polypeptide(L)'
;MGDDGGVSDAAAGHESVLPDRPVVGILHPGAMGSALGSALRPRAGAVVWAAAGRSDATSKRAEIADLVGVPDVPELARRSDVVISICPPHAALDVARQVADAVRDHEHPPLYVDANAVSPATVAEIATLFDHDRVVDGAVIGPAAYEAGRTVLWLSGAAAPAVAALFEGSPFAARVLDGGIGAASALKACFALHTKALPTIWAVMAAAARGYGVLDDLRAEVGRMGGDLDAQLTALAGKSGDRAWRWAGEMDEAADTVAAQGLPDGFSRAAAEVYRRLADGTLEL
;
A
#
# COMPACT_ATOMS: atom_id res chain seq x y z
N MET A 1 -56.74 23.12 -19.00
CA MET A 1 -56.84 22.61 -17.61
C MET A 1 -56.63 21.12 -17.72
N GLY A 2 -55.42 20.60 -17.77
CA GLY A 2 -54.22 20.98 -17.03
C GLY A 2 -53.99 19.85 -16.02
N ASP A 3 -52.96 19.04 -16.24
CA ASP A 3 -51.96 18.75 -15.22
C ASP A 3 -50.73 18.08 -15.87
N ASP A 4 -49.63 18.81 -15.85
CA ASP A 4 -48.26 18.34 -16.05
C ASP A 4 -47.71 17.96 -14.66
N GLY A 5 -46.99 16.86 -14.56
CA GLY A 5 -46.24 16.52 -13.34
C GLY A 5 -45.71 15.10 -13.44
N GLY A 6 -44.54 14.88 -14.04
CA GLY A 6 -43.29 15.23 -13.39
C GLY A 6 -42.66 13.94 -12.90
N VAL A 7 -42.14 13.13 -13.83
CA VAL A 7 -41.29 12.00 -13.47
C VAL A 7 -39.96 12.60 -13.03
N SER A 8 -39.80 12.63 -11.71
CA SER A 8 -38.62 12.99 -10.95
C SER A 8 -37.34 12.39 -11.55
N ASP A 9 -36.58 13.25 -12.22
CA ASP A 9 -35.15 13.09 -12.49
C ASP A 9 -34.39 13.40 -11.19
N ALA A 10 -34.00 12.36 -10.45
CA ALA A 10 -33.16 12.50 -9.26
C ALA A 10 -32.44 11.18 -8.94
N ALA A 11 -31.50 10.82 -9.81
CA ALA A 11 -30.37 9.96 -9.47
C ALA A 11 -29.15 10.32 -10.33
N ALA A 12 -28.82 11.61 -10.41
CA ALA A 12 -27.50 12.02 -10.86
C ALA A 12 -26.53 11.74 -9.70
N GLY A 13 -25.97 10.52 -9.66
CA GLY A 13 -24.76 10.27 -8.90
C GLY A 13 -23.70 11.28 -9.35
N HIS A 14 -23.09 11.98 -8.41
CA HIS A 14 -21.93 12.81 -8.70
C HIS A 14 -20.78 11.86 -9.06
N GLU A 15 -20.71 11.45 -10.32
CA GLU A 15 -19.51 10.83 -10.86
C GLU A 15 -18.41 11.88 -10.67
N SER A 16 -17.45 11.64 -9.77
CA SER A 16 -16.39 12.61 -9.51
C SER A 16 -15.48 12.66 -10.73
N VAL A 17 -15.84 13.48 -11.71
CA VAL A 17 -15.10 13.62 -12.96
C VAL A 17 -13.81 14.37 -12.63
N LEU A 18 -12.71 13.64 -12.60
CA LEU A 18 -11.38 14.24 -12.56
C LEU A 18 -11.19 15.10 -13.82
N PRO A 19 -10.47 16.24 -13.72
CA PRO A 19 -10.13 17.01 -14.91
C PRO A 19 -9.27 16.18 -15.86
N ASP A 20 -9.26 16.54 -17.16
CA ASP A 20 -8.52 15.81 -18.22
C ASP A 20 -7.04 15.56 -17.88
N ARG A 21 -6.43 16.50 -17.15
CA ARG A 21 -5.04 16.44 -16.70
C ARG A 21 -4.96 16.80 -15.21
N PRO A 22 -5.25 15.87 -14.30
CA PRO A 22 -5.31 16.17 -12.87
C PRO A 22 -3.93 16.43 -12.29
N VAL A 23 -3.87 17.25 -11.26
CA VAL A 23 -2.71 17.36 -10.38
C VAL A 23 -2.74 16.20 -9.39
N VAL A 24 -1.69 15.38 -9.40
CA VAL A 24 -1.60 14.20 -8.52
C VAL A 24 -0.53 14.41 -7.46
N GLY A 25 -0.92 14.40 -6.19
CA GLY A 25 -0.02 14.47 -5.05
C GLY A 25 0.44 13.09 -4.61
N ILE A 26 1.76 12.86 -4.55
CA ILE A 26 2.34 11.64 -3.99
C ILE A 26 2.91 11.94 -2.61
N LEU A 27 2.30 11.35 -1.59
CA LEU A 27 2.80 11.40 -0.23
C LEU A 27 3.85 10.31 -0.02
N HIS A 28 5.00 10.69 0.51
CA HIS A 28 6.13 9.79 0.81
C HIS A 28 6.72 9.08 -0.42
N PRO A 29 7.40 9.80 -1.34
CA PRO A 29 8.06 9.20 -2.51
C PRO A 29 9.31 8.38 -2.14
N GLY A 30 9.10 7.25 -1.47
CA GLY A 30 10.05 6.15 -1.38
C GLY A 30 10.29 5.53 -2.76
N ALA A 31 10.85 4.32 -2.80
CA ALA A 31 11.02 3.61 -4.07
C ALA A 31 9.68 3.41 -4.81
N MET A 32 8.64 2.96 -4.10
CA MET A 32 7.33 2.72 -4.70
C MET A 32 6.59 4.01 -5.06
N GLY A 33 6.55 5.00 -4.14
CA GLY A 33 5.89 6.28 -4.41
C GLY A 33 6.48 7.02 -5.60
N SER A 34 7.82 6.99 -5.77
CA SER A 34 8.47 7.60 -6.93
C SER A 34 8.14 6.88 -8.24
N ALA A 35 8.01 5.54 -8.21
CA ALA A 35 7.60 4.77 -9.38
C ALA A 35 6.13 5.05 -9.77
N LEU A 36 5.22 5.12 -8.79
CA LEU A 36 3.83 5.52 -9.03
C LEU A 36 3.75 6.93 -9.61
N GLY A 37 4.46 7.90 -9.00
CA GLY A 37 4.49 9.28 -9.49
C GLY A 37 5.01 9.38 -10.92
N SER A 38 6.11 8.68 -11.23
CA SER A 38 6.66 8.61 -12.58
C SER A 38 5.65 8.04 -13.60
N ALA A 39 4.93 6.98 -13.21
CA ALA A 39 3.93 6.31 -14.04
C ALA A 39 2.71 7.20 -14.37
N LEU A 40 2.42 8.19 -13.53
CA LEU A 40 1.27 9.10 -13.67
C LEU A 40 1.56 10.30 -14.57
N ARG A 41 2.83 10.69 -14.75
CA ARG A 41 3.23 11.88 -15.53
C ARG A 41 2.61 11.98 -16.93
N PRO A 42 2.45 10.90 -17.71
CA PRO A 42 1.85 10.99 -19.04
C PRO A 42 0.41 11.52 -19.03
N ARG A 43 -0.36 11.27 -17.96
CA ARG A 43 -1.76 11.70 -17.82
C ARG A 43 -1.97 12.87 -16.86
N ALA A 44 -1.10 13.04 -15.87
CA ALA A 44 -1.22 14.12 -14.90
C ALA A 44 -0.82 15.48 -15.51
N GLY A 45 -1.50 16.56 -15.09
CA GLY A 45 -1.08 17.93 -15.37
C GLY A 45 0.23 18.26 -14.67
N ALA A 46 0.35 17.83 -13.42
CA ALA A 46 1.58 17.82 -12.64
C ALA A 46 1.53 16.68 -11.63
N VAL A 47 2.69 16.16 -11.25
CA VAL A 47 2.82 15.24 -10.11
C VAL A 47 3.62 15.94 -9.02
N VAL A 48 3.00 16.19 -7.87
CA VAL A 48 3.59 16.97 -6.77
C VAL A 48 3.94 16.08 -5.58
N TRP A 49 4.91 16.49 -4.76
CA TRP A 49 5.27 15.79 -3.52
C TRP A 49 5.64 16.76 -2.39
N ALA A 50 5.33 16.39 -1.15
CA ALA A 50 5.63 17.21 0.03
C ALA A 50 7.09 17.03 0.48
N ALA A 51 7.88 18.10 0.40
CA ALA A 51 9.32 18.05 0.63
C ALA A 51 9.73 18.19 2.10
N ALA A 52 8.93 18.84 2.95
CA ALA A 52 9.28 19.09 4.34
C ALA A 52 9.62 17.80 5.13
N GLY A 53 10.73 17.88 5.87
CA GLY A 53 11.18 16.82 6.77
C GLY A 53 11.57 15.51 6.08
N ARG A 54 11.81 15.52 4.77
CA ARG A 54 12.22 14.33 4.00
C ARG A 54 13.74 14.26 3.85
N SER A 55 14.26 13.04 3.80
CA SER A 55 15.69 12.78 3.65
C SER A 55 16.20 13.08 2.24
N ASP A 56 17.50 13.35 2.10
CA ASP A 56 18.15 13.56 0.80
C ASP A 56 17.90 12.41 -0.18
N ALA A 57 17.90 11.17 0.32
CA ALA A 57 17.59 10.00 -0.48
C ALA A 57 16.16 10.02 -1.04
N THR A 58 15.21 10.59 -0.31
CA THR A 58 13.82 10.79 -0.76
C THR A 58 13.74 11.90 -1.80
N SER A 59 14.38 13.04 -1.53
CA SER A 59 14.45 14.17 -2.45
C SER A 59 15.05 13.77 -3.80
N LYS A 60 16.17 13.03 -3.79
CA LYS A 60 16.82 12.54 -5.01
C LYS A 60 15.94 11.59 -5.83
N ARG A 61 15.16 10.72 -5.18
CA ARG A 61 14.22 9.84 -5.89
C ARG A 61 13.08 10.62 -6.53
N ALA A 62 12.56 11.63 -5.82
CA ALA A 62 11.52 12.50 -6.34
C ALA A 62 12.02 13.32 -7.55
N GLU A 63 13.26 13.81 -7.50
CA GLU A 63 13.92 14.48 -8.62
C GLU A 63 14.10 13.56 -9.83
N ILE A 64 14.61 12.34 -9.65
CA ILE A 64 14.75 11.34 -10.73
C ILE A 64 13.38 10.98 -11.34
N ALA A 65 12.31 11.05 -10.55
CA ALA A 65 10.94 10.83 -10.99
C ALA A 65 10.24 12.11 -11.50
N ASP A 66 10.96 13.21 -11.74
CA ASP A 66 10.47 14.54 -12.15
C ASP A 66 9.22 14.98 -11.36
N LEU A 67 9.21 14.76 -10.05
CA LEU A 67 8.14 15.20 -9.17
C LEU A 67 8.38 16.65 -8.73
N VAL A 68 7.32 17.47 -8.77
CA VAL A 68 7.38 18.88 -8.37
C VAL A 68 7.28 18.99 -6.85
N GLY A 69 8.33 19.49 -6.21
CA GLY A 69 8.34 19.69 -4.77
C GLY A 69 7.41 20.82 -4.34
N VAL A 70 6.58 20.56 -3.34
CA VAL A 70 5.80 21.56 -2.60
C VAL A 70 6.21 21.56 -1.12
N PRO A 71 5.98 22.65 -0.36
CA PRO A 71 6.51 22.80 0.99
C PRO A 71 6.10 21.67 1.95
N ASP A 72 4.81 21.34 2.02
CA ASP A 72 4.27 20.43 3.04
C ASP A 72 3.04 19.65 2.56
N VAL A 73 2.54 18.76 3.44
CA VAL A 73 1.35 17.91 3.18
C VAL A 73 0.09 18.77 2.97
N PRO A 74 -0.19 19.80 3.78
CA PRO A 74 -1.32 20.67 3.52
C PRO A 74 -1.28 21.32 2.13
N GLU A 75 -0.15 21.89 1.72
CA GLU A 75 -0.03 22.51 0.40
C GLU A 75 -0.16 21.50 -0.74
N LEU A 76 0.35 20.28 -0.55
CA LEU A 76 0.13 19.19 -1.49
C LEU A 76 -1.37 18.87 -1.62
N ALA A 77 -2.07 18.68 -0.50
CA ALA A 77 -3.48 18.33 -0.49
C ALA A 77 -4.33 19.40 -1.18
N ARG A 78 -4.07 20.67 -0.90
CA ARG A 78 -4.80 21.81 -1.47
C ARG A 78 -4.61 21.99 -2.98
N ARG A 79 -3.48 21.56 -3.53
CA ARG A 79 -3.15 21.68 -4.96
C ARG A 79 -3.57 20.47 -5.80
N SER A 80 -3.94 19.37 -5.16
CA SER A 80 -4.15 18.10 -5.83
C SER A 80 -5.62 17.86 -6.14
N ASP A 81 -5.91 17.24 -7.28
CA ASP A 81 -7.21 16.63 -7.57
C ASP A 81 -7.24 15.18 -7.03
N VAL A 82 -6.07 14.53 -6.95
CA VAL A 82 -5.88 13.19 -6.39
C VAL A 82 -4.66 13.19 -5.48
N VAL A 83 -4.79 12.65 -4.28
CA VAL A 83 -3.69 12.41 -3.34
C VAL A 83 -3.50 10.91 -3.16
N ILE A 84 -2.28 10.41 -3.43
CA ILE A 84 -1.91 9.01 -3.22
C ILE A 84 -0.99 8.91 -2.01
N SER A 85 -1.44 8.19 -0.99
CA SER A 85 -0.71 7.90 0.24
C SER A 85 0.03 6.57 0.14
N ILE A 86 1.36 6.59 0.26
CA ILE A 86 2.18 5.37 0.29
C ILE A 86 3.37 5.45 1.25
N CYS A 87 3.07 5.25 2.53
CA CYS A 87 3.95 5.33 3.68
C CYS A 87 4.00 3.97 4.44
N PRO A 88 4.75 3.87 5.56
CA PRO A 88 4.65 2.73 6.47
C PRO A 88 3.26 2.66 7.14
N PRO A 89 2.72 1.46 7.45
CA PRO A 89 1.34 1.32 7.95
C PRO A 89 1.02 2.16 9.19
N HIS A 90 1.94 2.21 10.16
CA HIS A 90 1.76 2.98 11.41
C HIS A 90 1.54 4.49 11.20
N ALA A 91 1.90 5.04 10.03
CA ALA A 91 1.76 6.46 9.72
C ALA A 91 0.52 6.78 8.86
N ALA A 92 -0.18 5.76 8.33
CA ALA A 92 -1.23 5.94 7.33
C ALA A 92 -2.37 6.84 7.82
N LEU A 93 -2.89 6.54 9.01
CA LEU A 93 -4.02 7.28 9.61
C LEU A 93 -3.66 8.74 9.94
N ASP A 94 -2.47 8.99 10.51
CA ASP A 94 -2.03 10.35 10.83
C ASP A 94 -1.79 11.18 9.58
N VAL A 95 -1.30 10.56 8.50
CA VAL A 95 -1.15 11.21 7.20
C VAL A 95 -2.51 11.51 6.58
N ALA A 96 -3.47 10.59 6.66
CA ALA A 96 -4.84 10.81 6.20
C ALA A 96 -5.49 12.00 6.94
N ARG A 97 -5.34 12.08 8.27
CA ARG A 97 -5.82 13.21 9.09
C ARG A 97 -5.23 14.54 8.64
N GLN A 98 -3.92 14.60 8.38
CA GLN A 98 -3.28 15.83 7.88
C GLN A 98 -3.87 16.30 6.55
N VAL A 99 -4.19 15.37 5.64
CA VAL A 99 -4.84 15.71 4.37
C VAL A 99 -6.26 16.19 4.64
N ALA A 100 -7.08 15.42 5.35
CA ALA A 100 -8.47 15.76 5.65
C ALA A 100 -8.60 17.14 6.32
N ASP A 101 -7.74 17.43 7.31
CA ASP A 101 -7.71 18.73 7.99
C ASP A 101 -7.32 19.88 7.06
N ALA A 102 -6.40 19.64 6.12
CA ALA A 102 -5.93 20.66 5.19
C ALA A 102 -6.96 21.05 4.12
N VAL A 103 -7.94 20.18 3.84
CA VAL A 103 -8.96 20.37 2.79
C VAL A 103 -10.38 20.46 3.34
N ARG A 104 -10.55 20.60 4.67
CA ARG A 104 -11.87 20.62 5.31
C ARG A 104 -12.80 21.71 4.76
N ASP A 105 -12.25 22.87 4.47
CA ASP A 105 -12.99 24.03 3.94
C ASP A 105 -12.85 24.17 2.41
N HIS A 106 -12.34 23.14 1.73
CA HIS A 106 -12.18 23.17 0.27
C HIS A 106 -13.51 22.82 -0.41
N GLU A 107 -13.92 23.64 -1.38
CA GLU A 107 -15.12 23.38 -2.20
C GLU A 107 -15.00 22.08 -3.01
N HIS A 108 -13.79 21.79 -3.47
CA HIS A 108 -13.44 20.56 -4.17
C HIS A 108 -12.21 19.94 -3.51
N PRO A 109 -12.39 19.11 -2.46
CA PRO A 109 -11.28 18.36 -1.89
C PRO A 109 -10.70 17.39 -2.94
N PRO A 110 -9.50 16.81 -2.75
CA PRO A 110 -8.97 15.75 -3.63
C PRO A 110 -9.69 14.42 -3.43
N LEU A 111 -9.57 13.51 -4.39
CA LEU A 111 -9.72 12.07 -4.11
C LEU A 111 -8.54 11.60 -3.25
N TYR A 112 -8.79 10.82 -2.20
CA TYR A 112 -7.76 10.23 -1.37
C TYR A 112 -7.59 8.75 -1.69
N VAL A 113 -6.44 8.37 -2.22
CA VAL A 113 -6.06 6.99 -2.47
C VAL A 113 -5.15 6.52 -1.35
N ASP A 114 -5.64 5.64 -0.49
CA ASP A 114 -4.79 4.96 0.48
C ASP A 114 -4.16 3.74 -0.19
N ALA A 115 -2.87 3.83 -0.55
CA ALA A 115 -2.10 2.73 -1.13
C ALA A 115 -1.15 2.10 -0.09
N ASN A 116 -1.44 2.26 1.20
CA ASN A 116 -0.64 1.74 2.29
C ASN A 116 -0.91 0.25 2.49
N ALA A 117 0.04 -0.45 3.11
CA ALA A 117 -0.13 -1.87 3.44
C ALA A 117 -0.84 -2.01 4.79
N VAL A 118 -2.09 -1.59 4.85
CA VAL A 118 -2.94 -1.56 6.05
C VAL A 118 -4.07 -2.59 5.98
N SER A 119 -4.72 -2.85 7.10
CA SER A 119 -5.88 -3.73 7.21
C SER A 119 -7.15 -3.07 6.65
N PRO A 120 -8.18 -3.86 6.30
CA PRO A 120 -9.50 -3.34 5.95
C PRO A 120 -10.11 -2.44 7.02
N ALA A 121 -9.84 -2.72 8.31
CA ALA A 121 -10.32 -1.89 9.41
C ALA A 121 -9.64 -0.51 9.41
N THR A 122 -8.33 -0.46 9.20
CA THR A 122 -7.57 0.79 9.13
C THR A 122 -8.01 1.67 7.96
N VAL A 123 -8.19 1.10 6.76
CA VAL A 123 -8.67 1.90 5.61
C VAL A 123 -10.13 2.32 5.77
N ALA A 124 -10.95 1.53 6.46
CA ALA A 124 -12.31 1.94 6.84
C ALA A 124 -12.30 3.10 7.83
N GLU A 125 -11.38 3.12 8.81
CA GLU A 125 -11.19 4.25 9.71
C GLU A 125 -10.76 5.51 8.94
N ILE A 126 -9.79 5.38 8.04
CA ILE A 126 -9.35 6.46 7.15
C ILE A 126 -10.52 7.00 6.32
N ALA A 127 -11.39 6.13 5.81
CA ALA A 127 -12.55 6.52 5.04
C ALA A 127 -13.53 7.40 5.83
N THR A 128 -13.56 7.31 7.16
CA THR A 128 -14.41 8.19 8.00
C THR A 128 -13.94 9.64 8.07
N LEU A 129 -12.70 9.92 7.64
CA LEU A 129 -12.11 11.27 7.65
C LEU A 129 -12.51 12.10 6.42
N PHE A 130 -13.09 11.46 5.42
CA PHE A 130 -13.45 12.06 4.14
C PHE A 130 -14.91 11.72 3.81
N ASP A 131 -15.46 12.35 2.79
CA ASP A 131 -16.72 11.89 2.19
C ASP A 131 -16.54 10.48 1.60
N HIS A 132 -17.54 9.62 1.80
CA HIS A 132 -17.44 8.18 1.54
C HIS A 132 -17.08 7.83 0.08
N ASP A 133 -17.46 8.66 -0.89
CA ASP A 133 -17.19 8.49 -2.32
C ASP A 133 -15.82 9.00 -2.76
N ARG A 134 -15.08 9.68 -1.87
CA ARG A 134 -13.78 10.30 -2.19
C ARG A 134 -12.57 9.46 -1.82
N VAL A 135 -12.78 8.32 -1.18
CA VAL A 135 -11.69 7.43 -0.76
C VAL A 135 -11.60 6.24 -1.71
N VAL A 136 -10.37 5.89 -2.07
CA VAL A 136 -10.04 4.70 -2.84
C VAL A 136 -9.06 3.86 -2.03
N ASP A 137 -9.46 2.63 -1.72
CA ASP A 137 -8.59 1.64 -1.09
C ASP A 137 -7.71 1.02 -2.16
N GLY A 138 -6.39 1.11 -1.98
CA GLY A 138 -5.37 0.71 -2.93
C GLY A 138 -4.37 -0.28 -2.36
N ALA A 139 -3.98 -1.26 -3.16
CA ALA A 139 -2.96 -2.25 -2.81
C ALA A 139 -1.98 -2.49 -3.95
N VAL A 140 -0.72 -2.15 -3.73
CA VAL A 140 0.36 -2.43 -4.69
C VAL A 140 0.96 -3.80 -4.41
N ILE A 141 0.93 -4.71 -5.39
CA ILE A 141 1.57 -6.03 -5.34
C ILE A 141 2.62 -6.13 -6.45
N GLY A 142 3.88 -6.21 -6.05
CA GLY A 142 5.04 -6.26 -6.95
C GLY A 142 6.15 -5.32 -6.48
N PRO A 143 7.32 -5.34 -7.16
CA PRO A 143 8.38 -4.36 -6.94
C PRO A 143 7.99 -2.97 -7.47
N ALA A 144 8.79 -1.94 -7.17
CA ALA A 144 8.66 -0.66 -7.88
C ALA A 144 8.83 -0.90 -9.40
N ALA A 145 7.91 -0.39 -10.22
CA ALA A 145 7.83 -0.70 -11.64
C ALA A 145 8.12 0.52 -12.51
N TYR A 146 9.05 0.34 -13.45
CA TYR A 146 9.34 1.27 -14.55
C TYR A 146 9.09 0.62 -15.92
N GLU A 147 8.79 -0.69 -15.91
CA GLU A 147 8.39 -1.50 -17.06
C GLU A 147 7.15 -2.32 -16.68
N ALA A 148 6.29 -2.60 -17.66
CA ALA A 148 5.06 -3.35 -17.44
C ALA A 148 5.32 -4.83 -17.10
N GLY A 149 4.35 -5.45 -16.41
CA GLY A 149 4.25 -6.91 -16.29
C GLY A 149 4.62 -7.51 -14.92
N ARG A 150 5.15 -6.71 -13.98
CA ARG A 150 5.57 -7.22 -12.66
C ARG A 150 4.77 -6.70 -11.47
N THR A 151 4.04 -5.60 -11.66
CA THR A 151 3.37 -4.90 -10.55
C THR A 151 1.93 -4.58 -10.89
N VAL A 152 1.04 -4.95 -9.99
CA VAL A 152 -0.40 -4.71 -10.07
C VAL A 152 -0.79 -3.72 -8.99
N LEU A 153 -1.55 -2.70 -9.37
CA LEU A 153 -2.21 -1.78 -8.44
C LEU A 153 -3.68 -2.21 -8.36
N TRP A 154 -4.05 -2.86 -7.27
CA TRP A 154 -5.44 -3.19 -6.99
C TRP A 154 -6.11 -1.99 -6.35
N LEU A 155 -7.33 -1.68 -6.78
CA LEU A 155 -8.10 -0.53 -6.33
C LEU A 155 -9.52 -0.98 -6.00
N SER A 156 -10.15 -0.36 -5.00
CA SER A 156 -11.54 -0.60 -4.63
C SER A 156 -12.16 0.66 -4.02
N GLY A 157 -13.49 0.77 -4.09
CA GLY A 157 -14.23 1.99 -3.75
C GLY A 157 -14.88 2.64 -4.98
N ALA A 158 -15.81 3.57 -4.74
CA ALA A 158 -16.64 4.16 -5.80
C ALA A 158 -15.81 4.89 -6.88
N ALA A 159 -14.77 5.62 -6.47
CA ALA A 159 -13.87 6.35 -7.37
C ALA A 159 -12.70 5.51 -7.92
N ALA A 160 -12.64 4.20 -7.61
CA ALA A 160 -11.55 3.33 -8.07
C ALA A 160 -11.39 3.27 -9.61
N PRO A 161 -12.46 3.23 -10.43
CA PRO A 161 -12.33 3.27 -11.88
C PRO A 161 -11.66 4.56 -12.40
N ALA A 162 -11.98 5.71 -11.82
CA ALA A 162 -11.38 7.00 -12.20
C ALA A 162 -9.87 7.01 -11.91
N VAL A 163 -9.46 6.47 -10.76
CA VAL A 163 -8.04 6.32 -10.41
C VAL A 163 -7.34 5.31 -11.31
N ALA A 164 -7.99 4.19 -11.63
CA ALA A 164 -7.42 3.16 -12.51
C ALA A 164 -7.11 3.69 -13.91
N ALA A 165 -7.99 4.54 -14.47
CA ALA A 165 -7.82 5.18 -15.78
C ALA A 165 -6.53 6.02 -15.86
N LEU A 166 -6.09 6.62 -14.74
CA LEU A 166 -4.83 7.39 -14.70
C LEU A 166 -3.60 6.51 -15.03
N PHE A 167 -3.66 5.20 -14.75
CA PHE A 167 -2.56 4.25 -14.93
C PHE A 167 -2.62 3.45 -16.24
N GLU A 168 -3.59 3.67 -17.13
CA GLU A 168 -3.70 2.94 -18.40
C GLU A 168 -2.41 3.02 -19.26
N GLY A 169 -1.87 1.91 -19.75
CA GLY A 169 -0.61 1.95 -20.52
C GLY A 169 0.62 2.42 -19.72
N SER A 170 0.51 2.54 -18.40
CA SER A 170 1.66 2.74 -17.51
C SER A 170 2.32 1.39 -17.13
N PRO A 171 3.50 1.41 -16.48
CA PRO A 171 4.12 0.20 -15.93
C PRO A 171 3.29 -0.56 -14.89
N PHE A 172 2.28 0.08 -14.29
CA PHE A 172 1.40 -0.52 -13.30
C PHE A 172 0.13 -1.03 -13.98
N ALA A 173 -0.15 -2.33 -13.84
CA ALA A 173 -1.45 -2.87 -14.22
C ALA A 173 -2.48 -2.48 -13.14
N ALA A 174 -3.24 -1.41 -13.37
CA ALA A 174 -4.31 -1.02 -12.46
C ALA A 174 -5.56 -1.90 -12.67
N ARG A 175 -6.13 -2.41 -11.57
CA ARG A 175 -7.29 -3.31 -11.59
C ARG A 175 -8.26 -2.93 -10.48
N VAL A 176 -9.54 -2.84 -10.82
CA VAL A 176 -10.60 -2.56 -9.85
C VAL A 176 -11.18 -3.86 -9.32
N LEU A 177 -11.34 -3.94 -8.00
CA LEU A 177 -12.03 -5.02 -7.30
C LEU A 177 -13.44 -4.57 -6.93
N ASP A 178 -14.38 -5.49 -7.07
CA ASP A 178 -15.68 -5.40 -6.42
C ASP A 178 -15.51 -5.60 -4.89
N GLY A 179 -16.46 -5.09 -4.10
CA GLY A 179 -16.47 -5.28 -2.64
C GLY A 179 -16.29 -4.00 -1.81
N GLY A 180 -16.13 -2.84 -2.46
CA GLY A 180 -16.06 -1.55 -1.77
C GLY A 180 -14.76 -1.34 -1.00
N ILE A 181 -14.75 -0.32 -0.14
CA ILE A 181 -13.58 0.02 0.69
C ILE A 181 -13.17 -1.16 1.56
N GLY A 182 -11.89 -1.51 1.54
CA GLY A 182 -11.29 -2.62 2.28
C GLY A 182 -10.99 -3.86 1.43
N ALA A 183 -11.55 -3.97 0.21
CA ALA A 183 -11.34 -5.14 -0.64
C ALA A 183 -9.89 -5.27 -1.15
N ALA A 184 -9.26 -4.15 -1.55
CA ALA A 184 -7.87 -4.14 -1.99
C ALA A 184 -6.92 -4.41 -0.81
N SER A 185 -7.17 -3.79 0.33
CA SER A 185 -6.45 -4.04 1.59
C SER A 185 -6.56 -5.51 2.04
N ALA A 186 -7.75 -6.11 1.97
CA ALA A 186 -7.96 -7.52 2.31
C ALA A 186 -7.17 -8.46 1.39
N LEU A 187 -7.21 -8.22 0.07
CA LEU A 187 -6.42 -8.98 -0.90
C LEU A 187 -4.93 -8.88 -0.59
N LYS A 188 -4.44 -7.68 -0.24
CA LYS A 188 -3.04 -7.46 0.11
C LYS A 188 -2.63 -8.22 1.36
N ALA A 189 -3.42 -8.15 2.42
CA ALA A 189 -3.17 -8.84 3.68
C ALA A 189 -3.10 -10.36 3.49
N CYS A 190 -4.06 -10.94 2.77
CA CYS A 190 -4.07 -12.37 2.43
C CYS A 190 -2.83 -12.77 1.62
N PHE A 191 -2.45 -11.97 0.62
CA PHE A 191 -1.25 -12.25 -0.19
C PHE A 191 0.06 -12.04 0.61
N ALA A 192 0.05 -11.20 1.63
CA ALA A 192 1.19 -10.98 2.51
C ALA A 192 1.50 -12.22 3.36
N LEU A 193 0.51 -13.04 3.71
CA LEU A 193 0.74 -14.35 4.37
C LEU A 193 1.65 -15.24 3.52
N HIS A 194 1.37 -15.33 2.22
CA HIS A 194 2.18 -16.14 1.31
C HIS A 194 3.59 -15.58 1.14
N THR A 195 3.70 -14.26 0.94
CA THR A 195 4.98 -13.64 0.55
C THR A 195 5.88 -13.25 1.71
N LYS A 196 5.33 -13.14 2.93
CA LYS A 196 6.06 -12.69 4.11
C LYS A 196 5.93 -13.65 5.30
N ALA A 197 4.72 -14.11 5.65
CA ALA A 197 4.58 -15.01 6.79
C ALA A 197 5.13 -16.43 6.53
N LEU A 198 4.83 -17.05 5.39
CA LEU A 198 5.35 -18.40 5.08
C LEU A 198 6.89 -18.45 5.09
N PRO A 199 7.62 -17.49 4.47
CA PRO A 199 9.08 -17.48 4.53
C PRO A 199 9.67 -17.45 5.95
N THR A 200 9.01 -16.82 6.93
CA THR A 200 9.55 -16.76 8.30
C THR A 200 9.56 -18.12 9.00
N ILE A 201 8.75 -19.08 8.53
CA ILE A 201 8.75 -20.44 9.07
C ILE A 201 10.13 -21.09 8.87
N TRP A 202 10.79 -20.86 7.73
CA TRP A 202 12.14 -21.36 7.48
C TRP A 202 13.16 -20.82 8.49
N ALA A 203 13.07 -19.54 8.83
CA ALA A 203 13.91 -18.92 9.86
C ALA A 203 13.68 -19.55 11.24
N VAL A 204 12.42 -19.73 11.63
CA VAL A 204 12.06 -20.36 12.91
C VAL A 204 12.55 -21.81 12.97
N MET A 205 12.36 -22.58 11.89
CA MET A 205 12.86 -23.96 11.77
C MET A 205 14.38 -24.02 11.95
N ALA A 206 15.12 -23.18 11.21
CA ALA A 206 16.58 -23.15 11.28
C ALA A 206 17.09 -22.73 12.66
N ALA A 207 16.50 -21.70 13.25
CA ALA A 207 16.88 -21.22 14.57
C ALA A 207 16.59 -22.24 15.68
N ALA A 208 15.43 -22.91 15.64
CA ALA A 208 15.09 -23.98 16.57
C ALA A 208 16.06 -25.17 16.42
N ALA A 209 16.30 -25.63 15.19
CA ALA A 209 17.22 -26.74 14.93
C ALA A 209 18.66 -26.42 15.37
N ARG A 210 19.10 -25.17 15.19
CA ARG A 210 20.39 -24.67 15.70
C ARG A 210 20.44 -24.76 17.24
N GLY A 211 19.38 -24.31 17.92
CA GLY A 211 19.27 -24.37 19.38
C GLY A 211 19.31 -25.80 19.95
N TYR A 212 18.80 -26.78 19.21
CA TYR A 212 18.85 -28.20 19.58
C TYR A 212 20.10 -28.95 19.04
N GLY A 213 20.96 -28.29 18.26
CA GLY A 213 22.15 -28.91 17.67
C GLY A 213 21.88 -29.89 16.53
N VAL A 214 20.72 -29.78 15.85
CA VAL A 214 20.26 -30.69 14.78
C VAL A 214 20.07 -29.97 13.44
N LEU A 215 20.70 -28.80 13.25
CA LEU A 215 20.53 -28.00 12.04
C LEU A 215 20.99 -28.73 10.77
N ASP A 216 22.12 -29.44 10.84
CA ASP A 216 22.65 -30.17 9.68
C ASP A 216 21.80 -31.41 9.35
N ASP A 217 21.28 -32.10 10.37
CA ASP A 217 20.31 -33.19 10.18
C ASP A 217 19.02 -32.68 9.54
N LEU A 218 18.50 -31.53 9.99
CA LEU A 218 17.32 -30.91 9.39
C LEU A 218 17.57 -30.51 7.93
N ARG A 219 18.73 -29.91 7.62
CA ARG A 219 19.12 -29.59 6.24
C ARG A 219 19.12 -30.83 5.36
N ALA A 220 19.76 -31.91 5.82
CA ALA A 220 19.83 -33.17 5.09
C ALA A 220 18.43 -33.76 4.84
N GLU A 221 17.56 -33.74 5.85
CA GLU A 221 16.20 -34.27 5.74
C GLU A 221 15.30 -33.43 4.82
N VAL A 222 15.38 -32.10 4.89
CA VAL A 222 14.70 -31.19 3.94
C VAL A 222 15.18 -31.45 2.51
N GLY A 223 16.49 -31.59 2.32
CA GLY A 223 17.10 -31.92 1.03
C GLY A 223 16.62 -33.25 0.47
N ARG A 224 16.53 -34.29 1.32
CA ARG A 224 16.02 -35.62 0.95
C ARG A 224 14.58 -35.58 0.44
N MET A 225 13.78 -34.64 0.94
CA MET A 225 12.37 -34.42 0.54
C MET A 225 12.22 -33.45 -0.64
N GLY A 226 13.32 -33.01 -1.27
CA GLY A 226 13.33 -32.12 -2.42
C GLY A 226 13.21 -30.63 -2.09
N GLY A 227 13.36 -30.25 -0.81
CA GLY A 227 13.47 -28.86 -0.39
C GLY A 227 14.91 -28.38 -0.34
N ASP A 228 15.10 -27.09 -0.07
CA ASP A 228 16.42 -26.48 0.12
C ASP A 228 16.32 -25.41 1.20
N LEU A 229 16.75 -25.74 2.43
CA LEU A 229 16.64 -24.83 3.57
C LEU A 229 17.50 -23.58 3.36
N ASP A 230 18.74 -23.73 2.89
CA ASP A 230 19.69 -22.62 2.76
C ASP A 230 19.28 -21.66 1.65
N ALA A 231 18.72 -22.17 0.53
CA ALA A 231 18.16 -21.32 -0.51
C ALA A 231 16.95 -20.51 0.00
N GLN A 232 16.09 -21.08 0.84
CA GLN A 232 14.94 -20.37 1.41
C GLN A 232 15.39 -19.29 2.41
N LEU A 233 16.36 -19.59 3.27
CA LEU A 233 16.96 -18.62 4.19
C LEU A 233 17.66 -17.48 3.44
N THR A 234 18.42 -17.80 2.39
CA THR A 234 19.06 -16.81 1.51
C THR A 234 18.02 -15.92 0.83
N ALA A 235 16.94 -16.53 0.32
CA ALA A 235 15.85 -15.80 -0.31
C ALA A 235 15.13 -14.88 0.68
N LEU A 236 14.96 -15.30 1.95
CA LEU A 236 14.42 -14.46 3.02
C LEU A 236 15.36 -13.31 3.36
N ALA A 237 16.66 -13.58 3.55
CA ALA A 237 17.69 -12.60 3.90
C ALA A 237 17.79 -11.47 2.86
N GLY A 238 17.88 -11.81 1.58
CA GLY A 238 17.95 -10.83 0.49
C GLY A 238 16.68 -9.98 0.35
N LYS A 239 15.56 -10.50 0.84
CA LYS A 239 14.25 -9.86 0.82
C LYS A 239 14.09 -8.91 2.00
N SER A 240 14.39 -9.36 3.21
CA SER A 240 14.14 -8.65 4.47
C SER A 240 15.08 -7.46 4.67
N GLY A 241 16.41 -7.61 4.55
CA GLY A 241 17.41 -6.53 4.62
C GLY A 241 17.04 -5.31 5.49
N ASP A 242 17.29 -4.10 4.98
CA ASP A 242 16.93 -2.82 5.64
C ASP A 242 15.41 -2.57 5.77
N ARG A 243 14.57 -3.49 5.28
CA ARG A 243 13.10 -3.37 5.22
C ARG A 243 12.39 -4.25 6.24
N ALA A 244 13.12 -5.05 7.02
CA ALA A 244 12.55 -6.01 7.95
C ALA A 244 11.57 -5.35 8.94
N TRP A 245 11.92 -4.19 9.50
CA TRP A 245 11.04 -3.44 10.40
C TRP A 245 9.70 -3.04 9.76
N ARG A 246 9.70 -2.71 8.46
CA ARG A 246 8.48 -2.35 7.72
C ARG A 246 7.59 -3.59 7.56
N TRP A 247 8.20 -4.75 7.32
CA TRP A 247 7.47 -6.01 7.17
C TRP A 247 6.85 -6.50 8.47
N ALA A 248 7.45 -6.18 9.62
CA ALA A 248 6.80 -6.44 10.90
C ALA A 248 5.43 -5.73 10.99
N GLY A 249 5.37 -4.42 10.70
CA GLY A 249 4.10 -3.68 10.70
C GLY A 249 3.10 -4.20 9.66
N GLU A 250 3.55 -4.59 8.47
CA GLU A 250 2.67 -5.21 7.46
C GLU A 250 2.13 -6.58 7.90
N MET A 251 2.87 -7.32 8.75
CA MET A 251 2.41 -8.57 9.34
C MET A 251 1.44 -8.35 10.50
N ASP A 252 1.59 -7.27 11.27
CA ASP A 252 0.59 -6.89 12.28
C ASP A 252 -0.77 -6.58 11.61
N GLU A 253 -0.78 -5.78 10.54
CA GLU A 253 -2.00 -5.46 9.78
C GLU A 253 -2.63 -6.70 9.13
N ALA A 254 -1.81 -7.63 8.63
CA ALA A 254 -2.29 -8.90 8.10
C ALA A 254 -2.89 -9.78 9.21
N ALA A 255 -2.33 -9.74 10.42
CA ALA A 255 -2.87 -10.43 11.59
C ALA A 255 -4.25 -9.86 11.96
N ASP A 256 -4.38 -8.52 12.05
CA ASP A 256 -5.66 -7.85 12.33
C ASP A 256 -6.73 -8.19 11.27
N THR A 257 -6.32 -8.24 10.00
CA THR A 257 -7.22 -8.61 8.89
C THR A 257 -7.75 -10.04 9.03
N VAL A 258 -6.89 -11.00 9.38
CA VAL A 258 -7.27 -12.40 9.55
C VAL A 258 -8.14 -12.57 10.81
N ALA A 259 -7.76 -11.91 11.91
CA ALA A 259 -8.51 -11.92 13.17
C ALA A 259 -9.94 -11.38 13.01
N ALA A 260 -10.12 -10.33 12.19
CA ALA A 260 -11.44 -9.76 11.89
C ALA A 260 -12.41 -10.75 11.22
N GLN A 261 -11.90 -11.83 10.62
CA GLN A 261 -12.71 -12.92 10.04
C GLN A 261 -12.90 -14.10 11.02
N GLY A 262 -12.50 -13.95 12.29
CA GLY A 262 -12.55 -15.02 13.29
C GLY A 262 -11.53 -16.14 13.06
N LEU A 263 -10.51 -15.89 12.24
CA LEU A 263 -9.47 -16.86 11.92
C LEU A 263 -8.24 -16.66 12.84
N PRO A 264 -7.42 -17.70 13.06
CA PRO A 264 -6.19 -17.58 13.85
C PRO A 264 -5.18 -16.63 13.19
N ASP A 265 -4.76 -15.60 13.93
CA ASP A 265 -3.81 -14.58 13.48
C ASP A 265 -2.36 -14.86 13.91
N GLY A 266 -2.16 -15.89 14.74
CA GLY A 266 -0.87 -16.23 15.36
C GLY A 266 0.28 -16.43 14.38
N PHE A 267 0.02 -16.92 13.15
CA PHE A 267 1.06 -17.04 12.12
C PHE A 267 1.61 -15.67 11.71
N SER A 268 0.74 -14.70 11.48
CA SER A 268 1.13 -13.33 11.12
C SER A 268 1.81 -12.63 12.29
N ARG A 269 1.30 -12.79 13.51
CA ARG A 269 1.94 -12.23 14.73
C ARG A 269 3.34 -12.78 14.95
N ALA A 270 3.52 -14.09 14.80
CA ALA A 270 4.83 -14.73 14.90
C ALA A 270 5.77 -14.29 13.77
N ALA A 271 5.28 -14.14 12.55
CA ALA A 271 6.06 -13.58 11.45
C ALA A 271 6.50 -12.15 11.72
N ALA A 272 5.62 -11.31 12.30
CA ALA A 272 5.97 -9.95 12.72
C ALA A 272 7.10 -9.96 13.75
N GLU A 273 7.03 -10.84 14.76
CA GLU A 273 8.08 -11.02 15.75
C GLU A 273 9.41 -11.44 15.10
N VAL A 274 9.39 -12.42 14.20
CA VAL A 274 10.59 -12.86 13.45
C VAL A 274 11.22 -11.68 12.72
N TYR A 275 10.43 -10.85 12.02
CA TYR A 275 10.97 -9.68 11.34
C TYR A 275 11.55 -8.62 12.27
N ARG A 276 10.94 -8.39 13.44
CA ARG A 276 11.52 -7.51 14.47
C ARG A 276 12.88 -8.03 14.94
N ARG A 277 12.97 -9.34 15.21
CA ARG A 277 14.22 -9.99 15.64
C ARG A 277 15.30 -10.03 14.56
N LEU A 278 14.91 -10.13 13.29
CA LEU A 278 15.86 -9.98 12.18
C LEU A 278 16.36 -8.53 12.06
N ALA A 279 15.50 -7.55 12.29
CA ALA A 279 15.86 -6.13 12.22
C ALA A 279 16.80 -5.69 13.36
N ASP A 280 16.61 -6.21 14.57
CA ASP A 280 17.46 -5.89 15.73
C ASP A 280 18.68 -6.83 15.90
N GLY A 281 18.79 -7.85 15.05
CA GLY A 281 19.90 -8.81 15.04
C GLY A 281 19.81 -9.91 16.11
N THR A 282 18.70 -10.02 16.83
CA THR A 282 18.48 -11.08 17.85
C THR A 282 18.03 -12.43 17.24
N LEU A 283 17.85 -12.49 15.94
CA LEU A 283 17.68 -13.72 15.17
C LEU A 283 18.64 -13.72 13.98
N GLU A 284 19.46 -14.76 13.90
CA GLU A 284 20.34 -15.01 12.77
C GLU A 284 19.70 -16.03 11.82
N LEU A 285 19.80 -15.77 10.52
CA LEU A 285 19.43 -16.74 9.48
C LEU A 285 20.51 -17.81 9.31
#